data_AF-A6UU54-F1
#
_entry.id   AF-A6UU54-F1
#
_cell.length_a   1.000
_cell.length_b   1.000
_cell.length_c   1.000
_cell.angle_alpha   90.00
_cell.angle_beta   90.00
_cell.angle_gamma   90.00
#
_symmetry.space_group_name_H-M   'P 1'
#
loop_
_entity.id
_entity.type
_entity.pdbx_description
1 polymer ?
#
loop_
_entity_poly.entity_id
_entity_poly.type
_entity_poly.pdbx_seq_one_letter_code
_entity_poly.pdbx_strand_id
1 'polypeptide(L)'
;MEQSIQFRAKKGKWTVIKKINIDENTTDTEVARLLNSIDETVNKKVYEFLPFDLDKIEEIANEIYEKKKGKVKEEDITNALLKLKSPATTRKLNAITKSKEGKAIVKIILNNIVLERLGIKTRLETKLIDKYMEKNE
;
A
#
# COMPACT_ATOMS: atom_id res chain seq x y z
N MET A 1 13.17 19.39 24.22
CA MET A 1 12.70 18.05 23.83
C MET A 1 13.91 17.30 23.29
N GLU A 2 14.13 16.06 23.72
CA GLU A 2 15.07 15.17 23.04
C GLU A 2 14.59 14.92 21.60
N GLN A 3 15.50 14.86 20.64
CA GLN A 3 15.14 14.55 19.26
C GLN A 3 14.69 13.09 19.19
N SER A 4 13.49 12.84 18.69
CA SER A 4 12.93 11.48 18.61
C SER A 4 11.82 11.38 17.59
N ILE A 5 11.56 10.16 17.12
CA ILE A 5 10.37 9.80 16.34
C ILE A 5 9.62 8.73 17.13
N GLN A 6 8.29 8.86 17.26
CA GLN A 6 7.45 7.86 17.94
C GLN A 6 6.14 7.63 17.16
N PHE A 7 5.82 6.37 16.90
CA PHE A 7 4.56 5.91 16.32
C PHE A 7 3.94 4.94 17.31
N ARG A 8 2.81 5.23 17.96
CA ARG A 8 2.13 4.27 18.83
C ARG A 8 0.67 4.14 18.40
N ALA A 9 0.17 2.93 18.18
CA ALA A 9 -1.22 2.63 17.86
C ALA A 9 -1.79 1.71 18.93
N LYS A 10 -3.10 1.79 19.24
CA LYS A 10 -3.91 0.85 20.03
C LYS A 10 -5.38 1.00 19.59
N LYS A 11 -6.01 -0.02 19.03
CA LYS A 11 -7.44 -0.09 18.69
C LYS A 11 -7.88 -1.56 18.76
N GLY A 12 -8.70 -1.92 19.75
CA GLY A 12 -9.03 -3.32 20.03
C GLY A 12 -7.76 -4.14 20.26
N LYS A 13 -7.57 -5.20 19.48
CA LYS A 13 -6.32 -6.00 19.47
C LYS A 13 -5.18 -5.33 18.67
N TRP A 14 -5.43 -4.25 17.93
CA TRP A 14 -4.43 -3.62 17.07
C TRP A 14 -3.57 -2.61 17.83
N THR A 15 -2.37 -2.97 18.24
CA THR A 15 -1.48 -2.04 18.96
C THR A 15 -0.09 -2.09 18.37
N VAL A 16 0.56 -0.94 18.16
CA VAL A 16 1.88 -0.82 17.55
C VAL A 16 2.68 0.21 18.34
N ILE A 17 4.00 0.10 18.49
CA ILE A 17 4.89 1.20 18.90
C ILE A 17 6.14 1.15 18.01
N LYS A 18 6.55 2.23 17.34
CA LYS A 18 7.79 2.34 16.54
C LYS A 18 8.47 3.63 16.94
N LYS A 19 9.60 3.54 17.62
CA LYS A 19 10.29 4.69 18.21
C LYS A 19 11.79 4.63 17.95
N ILE A 20 12.42 5.80 17.83
CA ILE A 20 13.87 6.00 17.85
C ILE A 20 14.17 7.30 18.60
N ASN A 21 15.24 7.30 19.39
CA ASN A 21 15.85 8.53 19.91
C ASN A 21 16.95 8.92 18.94
N ILE A 22 17.05 10.20 18.62
CA ILE A 22 17.99 10.72 17.64
C ILE A 22 19.11 11.43 18.40
N ASP A 23 20.34 10.98 18.16
CA ASP A 23 21.59 11.55 18.63
C ASP A 23 22.57 11.75 17.47
N GLU A 24 23.79 12.20 17.76
CA GLU A 24 24.84 12.44 16.76
C GLU A 24 25.29 11.20 15.98
N ASN A 25 24.97 9.99 16.46
CA ASN A 25 25.31 8.72 15.80
C ASN A 25 24.15 8.18 14.97
N THR A 26 22.96 8.76 15.11
CA THR A 26 21.78 8.33 14.38
C THR A 26 21.88 8.75 12.92
N THR A 27 21.86 7.78 12.02
CA THR A 27 21.98 8.05 10.59
C THR A 27 20.64 8.42 9.95
N ASP A 28 20.70 9.21 8.88
CA ASP A 28 19.51 9.53 8.06
C ASP A 28 18.84 8.26 7.50
N THR A 29 19.62 7.22 7.24
CA THR A 29 19.11 5.94 6.72
C THR A 29 18.31 5.17 7.78
N GLU A 30 18.73 5.20 9.05
CA GLU A 30 17.94 4.64 10.16
C GLU A 30 16.61 5.39 10.36
N VAL A 31 16.65 6.72 10.22
CA VAL A 31 15.44 7.55 10.23
C VAL A 31 14.52 7.16 9.06
N ALA A 32 15.05 7.08 7.84
CA ALA A 32 14.30 6.70 6.64
C ALA A 32 13.69 5.29 6.78
N ARG A 33 14.46 4.34 7.33
CA ARG A 33 14.01 2.97 7.62
C ARG A 33 12.81 2.97 8.59
N LEU A 34 12.90 3.71 9.69
CA LEU A 34 11.80 3.82 10.66
C LEU A 34 10.56 4.45 10.03
N LEU A 35 10.72 5.55 9.30
CA LEU A 35 9.63 6.24 8.61
C LEU A 35 8.93 5.33 7.60
N ASN A 36 9.70 4.57 6.81
CA ASN A 36 9.12 3.62 5.87
C ASN A 36 8.40 2.47 6.58
N SER A 37 8.95 1.98 7.70
CA SER A 37 8.26 0.97 8.50
C SER A 37 6.91 1.50 8.98
N ILE A 38 6.86 2.75 9.47
CA ILE A 38 5.61 3.42 9.85
C ILE A 38 4.63 3.45 8.67
N ASP A 39 5.08 3.90 7.50
CA ASP A 39 4.27 3.96 6.26
C ASP A 39 3.67 2.59 5.90
N GLU A 40 4.47 1.51 5.91
CA GLU A 40 3.98 0.15 5.63
C GLU A 40 2.85 -0.27 6.58
N THR A 41 2.94 0.11 7.85
CA THR A 41 1.92 -0.23 8.86
C THR A 41 0.66 0.58 8.68
N VAL A 42 0.79 1.87 8.42
CA VAL A 42 -0.36 2.76 8.21
C VAL A 42 -1.09 2.38 6.93
N ASN A 43 -0.37 2.18 5.82
CA ASN A 43 -0.97 1.86 4.52
C ASN A 43 -1.73 0.54 4.51
N LYS A 44 -1.26 -0.49 5.23
CA LYS A 44 -2.00 -1.75 5.38
C LYS A 44 -3.28 -1.57 6.19
N LYS A 45 -3.23 -0.75 7.25
CA LYS A 45 -4.31 -0.66 8.23
C LYS A 45 -5.39 0.36 7.88
N VAL A 46 -5.03 1.44 7.17
CA VAL A 46 -5.94 2.55 6.89
C VAL A 46 -7.20 2.10 6.16
N TYR A 47 -7.09 1.14 5.24
CA TYR A 47 -8.23 0.67 4.45
C TYR A 47 -9.26 -0.09 5.29
N GLU A 48 -8.85 -0.80 6.35
CA GLU A 48 -9.77 -1.48 7.28
C GLU A 48 -10.63 -0.50 8.10
N PHE A 49 -10.25 0.78 8.14
CA PHE A 49 -10.99 1.81 8.86
C PHE A 49 -11.85 2.68 7.94
N LEU A 50 -11.80 2.44 6.64
CA LEU A 50 -12.70 3.07 5.68
C LEU A 50 -14.00 2.27 5.58
N PRO A 51 -15.14 2.92 5.28
CA PRO A 51 -16.45 2.27 5.24
C PRO A 51 -16.68 1.47 3.93
N PHE A 52 -15.61 1.08 3.23
CA PHE A 52 -15.71 0.42 1.94
C PHE A 52 -15.65 -1.09 2.11
N ASP A 53 -16.43 -1.78 1.29
CA ASP A 53 -16.41 -3.23 1.16
C ASP A 53 -15.13 -3.65 0.42
N LEU A 54 -14.07 -3.97 1.17
CA LEU A 54 -12.77 -4.33 0.61
C LEU A 54 -12.83 -5.66 -0.17
N ASP A 55 -13.69 -6.58 0.24
CA ASP A 55 -13.86 -7.87 -0.44
C ASP A 55 -14.42 -7.65 -1.86
N LYS A 56 -15.40 -6.76 -2.04
CA LYS A 56 -15.87 -6.36 -3.37
C LYS A 56 -14.78 -5.69 -4.22
N ILE A 57 -13.88 -4.90 -3.62
CA ILE A 57 -12.77 -4.30 -4.36
C ILE A 57 -11.80 -5.40 -4.84
N GLU A 58 -11.52 -6.38 -3.99
CA GLU A 58 -10.67 -7.52 -4.30
C GLU A 58 -11.28 -8.41 -5.41
N GLU A 59 -12.59 -8.63 -5.39
CA GLU A 59 -13.33 -9.31 -6.46
C GLU A 59 -13.16 -8.59 -7.81
N ILE A 60 -13.36 -7.26 -7.85
CA ILE A 60 -13.12 -6.46 -9.06
C ILE A 60 -11.65 -6.57 -9.50
N ALA A 61 -10.71 -6.57 -8.55
CA ALA A 61 -9.30 -6.75 -8.87
C ALA A 61 -9.03 -8.12 -9.52
N ASN A 62 -9.67 -9.19 -9.07
CA ASN A 62 -9.55 -10.54 -9.64
C ASN A 62 -10.03 -10.61 -11.09
N GLU A 63 -11.15 -9.97 -11.41
CA GLU A 63 -11.67 -9.89 -12.79
C GLU A 63 -10.72 -9.12 -13.73
N ILE A 64 -10.01 -8.13 -13.19
CA ILE A 64 -9.02 -7.36 -13.94
C ILE A 64 -7.78 -8.22 -14.17
N TYR A 65 -7.17 -8.67 -13.08
CA TYR A 65 -5.97 -9.49 -13.07
C TYR A 65 -5.85 -10.29 -11.78
N GLU A 66 -6.02 -11.60 -11.89
CA GLU A 66 -5.71 -12.54 -10.81
C GLU A 66 -4.19 -12.72 -10.70
N LYS A 67 -3.68 -12.75 -9.47
CA LYS A 67 -2.24 -12.92 -9.22
C LYS A 67 -1.78 -14.30 -9.68
N LYS A 68 -1.01 -14.37 -10.75
CA LYS A 68 -0.46 -15.62 -11.27
C LYS A 68 0.89 -15.95 -10.63
N LYS A 69 1.21 -17.25 -10.52
CA LYS A 69 2.57 -17.71 -10.23
C LYS A 69 3.38 -17.62 -11.53
N GLY A 70 4.47 -16.84 -11.53
CA GLY A 70 5.37 -16.69 -12.68
C GLY A 70 5.59 -15.24 -13.10
N LYS A 71 6.22 -15.05 -14.26
CA LYS A 71 6.48 -13.73 -14.82
C LYS A 71 5.19 -13.13 -15.39
N VAL A 72 4.96 -11.86 -15.09
CA VAL A 72 3.90 -11.05 -15.70
C VAL A 72 4.33 -10.66 -17.12
N LYS A 73 3.47 -10.91 -18.12
CA LYS A 73 3.76 -10.55 -19.52
C LYS A 73 3.35 -9.10 -19.80
N GLU A 74 3.93 -8.49 -20.82
CA GLU A 74 3.56 -7.13 -21.24
C GLU A 74 2.07 -7.01 -21.63
N GLU A 75 1.52 -8.05 -22.25
CA GLU A 75 0.10 -8.15 -22.56
C GLU A 75 -0.77 -8.17 -21.30
N ASP A 76 -0.33 -8.85 -20.23
CA ASP A 76 -1.05 -8.85 -18.94
C ASP A 76 -1.13 -7.42 -18.37
N ILE A 77 -0.01 -6.69 -18.41
CA ILE A 77 0.07 -5.29 -17.95
C ILE A 77 -0.88 -4.41 -18.76
N THR A 78 -0.78 -4.49 -20.09
CA THR A 78 -1.58 -3.67 -21.01
C THR A 78 -3.08 -3.91 -20.81
N ASN A 79 -3.49 -5.17 -20.77
CA ASN A 79 -4.88 -5.56 -20.57
C ASN A 79 -5.40 -5.11 -19.20
N ALA A 80 -4.60 -5.25 -18.15
CA ALA A 80 -4.99 -4.81 -16.81
C ALA A 80 -5.17 -3.28 -16.73
N LEU A 81 -4.27 -2.50 -17.33
CA LEU A 81 -4.38 -1.04 -17.38
C LEU A 81 -5.61 -0.57 -18.19
N LEU A 82 -5.88 -1.20 -19.33
CA LEU A 82 -7.08 -0.94 -20.13
C LEU A 82 -8.36 -1.22 -19.32
N LYS A 83 -8.43 -2.38 -18.67
CA LYS A 83 -9.57 -2.73 -17.82
C LYS A 83 -9.72 -1.77 -16.64
N LEU A 84 -8.63 -1.38 -15.97
CA LEU A 84 -8.65 -0.40 -14.88
C LEU A 84 -9.28 0.93 -15.35
N LYS A 85 -8.99 1.41 -16.56
CA LYS A 85 -9.54 2.67 -17.08
C LYS A 85 -10.94 2.52 -17.70
N SER A 86 -11.45 1.30 -17.86
CA SER A 86 -12.69 1.05 -18.57
C SER A 86 -13.94 1.62 -17.85
N PRO A 87 -14.98 2.05 -18.60
CA PRO A 87 -16.27 2.41 -18.03
C PRO A 87 -16.94 1.28 -17.24
N ALA A 88 -16.68 0.02 -17.61
CA ALA A 88 -17.20 -1.14 -16.91
C ALA A 88 -16.69 -1.20 -15.46
N THR A 89 -15.38 -1.04 -15.26
CA THR A 89 -14.77 -0.96 -13.91
C THR A 89 -15.31 0.23 -13.12
N THR A 90 -15.45 1.40 -13.75
CA THR A 90 -16.04 2.59 -13.10
C THR A 90 -17.46 2.32 -12.61
N ARG A 91 -18.29 1.62 -13.41
CA ARG A 91 -19.65 1.24 -13.00
C ARG A 91 -19.66 0.30 -11.80
N LYS A 92 -18.74 -0.68 -11.74
CA LYS A 92 -18.59 -1.59 -10.59
C LYS A 92 -18.20 -0.82 -9.32
N LEU A 93 -17.25 0.11 -9.41
CA LEU A 93 -16.86 0.96 -8.27
C LEU A 93 -17.99 1.88 -7.80
N ASN A 94 -18.83 2.37 -8.71
CA ASN A 94 -20.01 3.18 -8.37
C ASN A 94 -21.05 2.41 -7.53
N ALA A 95 -21.05 1.07 -7.57
CA ALA A 95 -21.92 0.26 -6.73
C ALA A 95 -21.43 0.16 -5.28
N ILE A 96 -20.13 0.41 -5.03
CA ILE A 96 -19.52 0.38 -3.68
C ILE A 96 -19.81 1.69 -2.94
N THR A 97 -19.77 2.83 -3.65
CA THR A 97 -20.02 4.13 -3.03
C THR A 97 -20.62 5.14 -4.01
N LYS A 98 -21.54 5.96 -3.49
CA LYS A 98 -22.23 7.02 -4.26
C LYS A 98 -21.48 8.35 -4.24
N SER A 99 -20.61 8.60 -3.24
CA SER A 99 -19.89 9.87 -3.10
C SER A 99 -18.75 10.00 -4.11
N LYS A 100 -18.44 11.24 -4.51
CA LYS A 100 -17.37 11.52 -5.48
C LYS A 100 -16.01 11.17 -4.90
N GLU A 101 -15.77 11.55 -3.66
CA GLU A 101 -14.52 11.31 -2.92
C GLU A 101 -14.35 9.81 -2.66
N GLY A 102 -15.43 9.12 -2.28
CA GLY A 102 -15.41 7.68 -2.08
C GLY A 102 -15.00 6.94 -3.35
N LYS A 103 -15.55 7.34 -4.51
CA LYS A 103 -15.17 6.76 -5.81
C LYS A 103 -13.69 6.93 -6.10
N ALA A 104 -13.12 8.09 -5.79
CA ALA A 104 -11.69 8.32 -5.95
C ALA A 104 -10.86 7.41 -5.02
N ILE A 105 -11.29 7.24 -3.77
CA ILE A 105 -10.60 6.38 -2.80
C ILE A 105 -10.63 4.91 -3.23
N VAL A 106 -11.80 4.34 -3.52
CA VAL A 106 -11.90 2.92 -3.95
C VAL A 106 -11.15 2.68 -5.26
N LYS A 107 -11.06 3.70 -6.12
CA LYS A 107 -10.27 3.63 -7.35
C LYS A 107 -8.77 3.53 -7.06
N ILE A 108 -8.26 4.30 -6.11
CA ILE A 108 -6.86 4.25 -5.67
C ILE A 108 -6.55 2.88 -5.06
N ILE A 109 -7.43 2.36 -4.20
CA ILE A 109 -7.27 1.03 -3.58
C ILE A 109 -7.19 -0.05 -4.66
N LEU A 110 -8.16 -0.07 -5.59
CA LEU A 110 -8.17 -1.03 -6.71
C LEU A 110 -6.90 -0.95 -7.56
N ASN A 111 -6.46 0.27 -7.92
CA ASN A 111 -5.26 0.45 -8.72
C ASN A 111 -4.04 -0.13 -8.00
N ASN A 112 -3.87 0.15 -6.71
CA ASN A 112 -2.73 -0.35 -5.93
C ASN A 112 -2.73 -1.89 -5.89
N ILE A 113 -3.88 -2.51 -5.65
CA ILE A 113 -4.01 -3.98 -5.64
C ILE A 113 -3.55 -4.56 -6.98
N VAL A 114 -4.08 -4.05 -8.10
CA VAL A 114 -3.77 -4.58 -9.43
C VAL A 114 -2.30 -4.34 -9.81
N LEU A 115 -1.76 -3.15 -9.56
CA LEU A 115 -0.36 -2.83 -9.86
C LEU A 115 0.61 -3.72 -9.08
N GLU A 116 0.37 -3.94 -7.79
CA GLU A 116 1.19 -4.85 -6.97
C GLU A 116 1.12 -6.29 -7.48
N ARG A 117 -0.04 -6.75 -7.96
CA ARG A 117 -0.18 -8.10 -8.57
C ARG A 117 0.57 -8.22 -9.89
N LEU A 118 0.69 -7.12 -10.64
CA LEU A 118 1.50 -7.04 -11.86
C LEU A 118 3.01 -6.93 -11.56
N GLY A 119 3.42 -6.92 -10.28
CA GLY A 119 4.81 -6.79 -9.87
C GLY A 119 5.32 -5.34 -9.91
N ILE A 120 4.44 -4.36 -10.14
CA ILE A 120 4.78 -2.94 -10.10
C ILE A 120 4.67 -2.48 -8.64
N LYS A 121 5.82 -2.24 -8.02
CA LYS A 121 5.90 -1.76 -6.65
C LYS A 121 5.40 -0.32 -6.57
N THR A 122 4.35 -0.10 -5.80
CA THR A 122 3.71 1.21 -5.58
C THR A 122 4.17 1.87 -4.27
N ARG A 123 4.96 1.13 -3.48
CA ARG A 123 5.48 1.51 -2.17
C ARG A 123 6.90 0.97 -1.99
N LEU A 124 7.67 1.66 -1.17
CA LEU A 124 9.00 1.24 -0.76
C LEU A 124 8.87 0.18 0.34
N GLU A 125 9.62 -0.92 0.21
CA GLU A 125 9.66 -1.98 1.22
C GLU A 125 10.81 -1.73 2.20
N THR A 126 10.56 -1.75 3.50
CA THR A 126 11.60 -1.53 4.52
C THR A 126 12.73 -2.53 4.38
N LYS A 127 12.42 -3.76 3.98
CA LYS A 127 13.40 -4.81 3.70
C LYS A 127 14.41 -4.45 2.61
N LEU A 128 14.05 -3.59 1.65
CA LEU A 128 14.99 -3.12 0.63
C LEU A 128 15.97 -2.10 1.21
N ILE A 129 15.51 -1.26 2.15
CA ILE A 129 16.37 -0.34 2.90
C ILE A 129 17.33 -1.14 3.78
N ASP A 130 16.84 -2.15 4.50
CA ASP A 130 17.67 -3.05 5.32
C ASP A 130 18.81 -3.67 4.49
N LYS A 131 18.48 -4.28 3.35
CA LYS A 131 19.46 -4.88 2.45
C LYS A 131 20.44 -3.88 1.84
N TYR A 132 20.02 -2.64 1.66
CA TYR A 132 20.89 -1.59 1.17
C TYR A 132 21.89 -1.19 2.25
N MET A 133 21.43 -0.99 3.49
CA MET A 133 22.31 -0.71 4.63
C MET A 133 23.34 -1.83 4.83
N GLU A 134 22.92 -3.09 4.88
CA GLU A 134 23.80 -4.27 5.05
C GLU A 134 24.94 -4.36 4.01
N LYS A 135 24.78 -3.77 2.83
CA LYS A 135 25.77 -3.82 1.75
C LYS A 135 26.70 -2.61 1.70
N ASN A 136 26.36 -1.54 2.41
CA ASN A 136 27.08 -0.27 2.42
C ASN A 136 27.66 0.08 3.80
N GLU A 137 27.56 -0.85 4.76
CA GLU A 137 28.39 -0.92 5.97
C GLU A 137 29.71 -1.64 5.68
#